data_AF-L8WW71-F1
#
_entry.id   AF-L8WW71-F1
#
_cell.length_a   1.000
_cell.length_b   1.000
_cell.length_c   1.000
_cell.angle_alpha   90.00
_cell.angle_beta   90.00
_cell.angle_gamma   90.00
#
_symmetry.space_group_name_H-M   'P 1'
#
loop_
_entity.id
_entity.type
_entity.pdbx_description
1 polymer ?
#
loop_
_entity_poly.entity_id
_entity_poly.type
_entity_poly.pdbx_seq_one_letter_code
_entity_poly.pdbx_strand_id
1 'polypeptide(L)'
;MVSSTLTLKSHGILASWHDWSGNMKWNGPVVKEKYALAERVGDIVKIVGKANSIEDNFALRAFAASHTSKPFIGINMGAEGQLSRVLNTTFTPVSHPLLPTRAAPGQMSVQDIHTALHLNGQLPAQKFYLFGSPIAHSMSPHLHNTGFEKLGLPHKYHIFETPTITDEVKAAIRAPDFGGASVTIPLKLDIIPLLDEVSPEAKAIGAVNTVIPRKRADGSTSLFGTNTDWRAIHDLARNNLVVGITDETTALVLGAGGTARAALYAIHALGIKTIYLFNRTRAAAQALADTFPTFGIIPLDSLASFPKAAPTVIVSAIPATGTTTEQGSNTAGVYLPATLFKAPSGVVVEMAYKPAVTPVLGLAAKASGWVGVRGVDILCEQGFYQYEAWTGRKAPRAAMKAKHITRLLAGNQSLESVSSSWPHSMPDLKSPRKFSVSFAEVTRKVMIQTSRITSIGGVLTHRPGASRTAYAFIRDNSQLRMRVELLPLDCTSGYIGGGFREPLYAPQTGTKLSERVVFQSRCVFVVSIDRAVDPGS
;
A
#
# COMPACT_ATOMS: atom_id res chain seq x y z
N MET A 1 -1.51 -0.21 -19.21
CA MET A 1 -2.68 -0.98 -18.71
C MET A 1 -3.77 0.01 -18.35
N VAL A 2 -4.94 -0.08 -18.98
CA VAL A 2 -6.13 0.65 -18.51
C VAL A 2 -6.52 0.02 -17.19
N SER A 3 -6.32 0.73 -16.09
CA SER A 3 -6.87 0.32 -14.79
C SER A 3 -8.37 0.62 -14.81
N SER A 4 -9.16 -0.28 -15.38
CA SER A 4 -10.60 -0.27 -15.17
C SER A 4 -10.83 -0.65 -13.71
N THR A 5 -11.04 0.36 -12.87
CA THR A 5 -11.35 0.14 -11.46
C THR A 5 -12.76 -0.42 -11.40
N LEU A 6 -12.85 -1.73 -11.20
CA LEU A 6 -14.12 -2.45 -11.11
C LEU A 6 -14.86 -1.96 -9.86
N THR A 7 -15.86 -1.09 -10.06
CA THR A 7 -16.64 -0.51 -8.97
C THR A 7 -17.79 -1.47 -8.65
N LEU A 8 -17.53 -2.44 -7.77
CA LEU A 8 -18.59 -3.28 -7.21
C LEU A 8 -19.40 -2.47 -6.18
N LYS A 9 -20.68 -2.80 -6.00
CA LYS A 9 -21.48 -2.37 -4.84
C LYS A 9 -20.77 -2.77 -3.54
N SER A 10 -21.23 -2.30 -2.37
CA SER A 10 -20.59 -2.61 -1.07
C SER A 10 -20.37 -4.11 -0.83
N HIS A 11 -21.13 -4.96 -1.52
CA HIS A 11 -20.92 -6.40 -1.67
C HIS A 11 -21.21 -6.81 -3.13
N GLY A 12 -20.55 -7.87 -3.61
CA GLY A 12 -20.79 -8.47 -4.93
C GLY A 12 -20.89 -9.99 -4.88
N ILE A 13 -21.70 -10.58 -5.76
CA ILE A 13 -21.91 -12.01 -5.90
C ILE A 13 -20.94 -12.57 -6.94
N LEU A 14 -20.07 -13.49 -6.52
CA LEU A 14 -19.27 -14.33 -7.41
C LEU A 14 -20.04 -15.62 -7.71
N ALA A 15 -20.68 -15.69 -8.88
CA ALA A 15 -21.41 -16.89 -9.30
C ALA A 15 -20.43 -17.90 -9.91
N SER A 16 -20.21 -19.02 -9.23
CA SER A 16 -19.15 -19.97 -9.59
C SER A 16 -19.65 -21.37 -9.96
N TRP A 17 -19.00 -21.96 -10.96
CA TRP A 17 -19.18 -23.37 -11.34
C TRP A 17 -17.82 -24.00 -11.70
N HIS A 18 -17.63 -25.27 -11.33
CA HIS A 18 -16.38 -26.01 -11.54
C HIS A 18 -16.66 -27.36 -12.23
N ASP A 19 -16.02 -27.62 -13.37
CA ASP A 19 -15.97 -28.94 -13.99
C ASP A 19 -14.65 -29.64 -13.64
N TRP A 20 -14.76 -30.69 -12.83
CA TRP A 20 -13.63 -31.53 -12.43
C TRP A 20 -13.40 -32.70 -13.39
N SER A 21 -14.38 -33.01 -14.26
CA SER A 21 -14.32 -34.18 -15.13
C SER A 21 -13.28 -34.03 -16.24
N GLY A 22 -13.10 -32.80 -16.77
CA GLY A 22 -12.33 -32.55 -17.99
C GLY A 22 -13.11 -32.87 -19.27
N ASN A 23 -14.39 -33.23 -19.16
CA ASN A 23 -15.25 -33.55 -20.29
C ASN A 23 -15.94 -32.30 -20.86
N MET A 24 -16.03 -31.21 -20.09
CA MET A 24 -16.59 -29.95 -20.58
C MET A 24 -15.69 -29.34 -21.66
N LYS A 25 -16.31 -28.94 -22.78
CA LYS A 25 -15.65 -28.19 -23.85
C LYS A 25 -16.08 -26.72 -23.79
N TRP A 26 -15.10 -25.81 -23.87
CA TRP A 26 -15.34 -24.36 -23.80
C TRP A 26 -16.18 -23.81 -24.97
N ASN A 27 -16.31 -24.54 -26.08
CA ASN A 27 -17.21 -24.22 -27.19
C ASN A 27 -18.55 -24.99 -27.13
N GLY A 28 -18.72 -25.87 -26.13
CA GLY A 28 -19.85 -26.77 -25.99
C GLY A 28 -21.10 -26.14 -25.37
N PRO A 29 -22.24 -26.84 -25.41
CA PRO A 29 -23.50 -26.32 -24.88
C PRO A 29 -23.51 -26.20 -23.35
N VAL A 30 -22.82 -27.09 -22.64
CA VAL A 30 -22.80 -27.12 -21.16
C VAL A 30 -22.24 -25.81 -20.60
N VAL A 31 -21.10 -25.34 -21.10
CA VAL A 31 -20.49 -24.11 -20.57
C VAL A 31 -21.33 -22.86 -20.86
N LYS A 32 -22.01 -22.82 -22.01
CA LYS A 32 -22.92 -21.73 -22.37
C LYS A 32 -24.11 -21.67 -21.41
N GLU A 33 -24.69 -22.82 -21.09
CA GLU A 33 -25.78 -22.92 -20.11
C GLU A 33 -25.33 -22.45 -18.71
N LYS A 34 -24.16 -22.90 -18.25
CA LYS A 34 -23.62 -22.52 -16.94
C LYS A 34 -23.21 -21.06 -16.88
N TYR A 35 -22.61 -20.52 -17.94
CA TYR A 35 -22.31 -19.10 -18.03
C TYR A 35 -23.60 -18.28 -17.96
N ALA A 36 -24.62 -18.59 -18.78
CA ALA A 36 -25.89 -17.85 -18.77
C ALA A 36 -26.56 -17.88 -17.40
N LEU A 37 -26.50 -19.01 -16.68
CA LEU A 37 -27.00 -19.09 -15.31
C LEU A 37 -26.19 -18.21 -14.34
N ALA A 38 -24.86 -18.30 -14.39
CA ALA A 38 -23.98 -17.52 -13.53
C ALA A 38 -24.10 -16.01 -13.81
N GLU A 39 -24.25 -15.63 -15.07
CA GLU A 39 -24.46 -14.26 -15.51
C GLU A 39 -25.77 -13.69 -14.98
N ARG A 40 -26.86 -14.47 -14.92
CA ARG A 40 -28.13 -14.00 -14.35
C ARG A 40 -28.05 -13.65 -12.88
N VAL A 41 -27.22 -14.36 -12.11
CA VAL A 41 -27.21 -14.28 -10.63
C VAL A 41 -25.98 -13.57 -10.05
N GLY A 42 -24.86 -13.56 -10.78
CA GLY A 42 -23.58 -13.01 -10.31
C GLY A 42 -23.31 -11.60 -10.79
N ASP A 43 -22.62 -10.81 -9.97
CA ASP A 43 -21.95 -9.58 -10.40
C ASP A 43 -20.63 -9.91 -11.13
N ILE A 44 -20.03 -11.05 -10.80
CA ILE A 44 -18.86 -11.63 -11.44
C ILE A 44 -19.17 -13.10 -11.77
N VAL A 45 -18.87 -13.51 -12.99
CA VAL A 45 -19.02 -14.90 -13.42
C VAL A 45 -17.68 -15.62 -13.22
N LYS A 46 -17.68 -16.80 -12.60
CA LYS A 46 -16.51 -17.67 -12.46
C LYS A 46 -16.80 -19.05 -12.99
N ILE A 47 -16.12 -19.44 -14.07
CA ILE A 47 -16.21 -20.78 -14.63
C ILE A 47 -14.83 -21.41 -14.60
N VAL A 48 -14.72 -22.58 -13.99
CA VAL A 48 -13.46 -23.33 -13.88
C VAL A 48 -13.60 -24.66 -14.61
N GLY A 49 -12.79 -24.87 -15.65
CA GLY A 49 -12.67 -26.16 -16.33
C GLY A 49 -11.47 -26.97 -15.83
N LYS A 50 -11.25 -28.15 -16.41
CA LYS A 50 -10.01 -28.92 -16.31
C LYS A 50 -9.44 -29.06 -17.72
N ALA A 51 -8.20 -28.62 -17.93
CA ALA A 51 -7.53 -28.79 -19.21
C ALA A 51 -6.96 -30.20 -19.31
N ASN A 52 -7.12 -30.83 -20.48
CA ASN A 52 -6.43 -32.07 -20.84
C ASN A 52 -5.30 -31.81 -21.85
N SER A 53 -5.32 -30.66 -22.53
CA SER A 53 -4.26 -30.20 -23.42
C SER A 53 -4.16 -28.67 -23.45
N ILE A 54 -3.14 -28.14 -24.13
CA ILE A 54 -2.95 -26.69 -24.24
C ILE A 54 -4.07 -26.01 -25.04
N GLU A 55 -4.68 -26.72 -26.00
CA GLU A 55 -5.78 -26.27 -26.86
C GLU A 55 -7.01 -25.85 -26.05
N ASP A 56 -7.27 -26.51 -24.92
CA ASP A 56 -8.38 -26.16 -24.03
C ASP A 56 -8.25 -24.73 -23.47
N ASN A 57 -7.02 -24.20 -23.34
CA ASN A 57 -6.81 -22.81 -22.90
C ASN A 57 -7.12 -21.80 -24.01
N PHE A 58 -6.82 -22.13 -25.27
CA PHE A 58 -7.16 -21.28 -26.40
C PHE A 58 -8.68 -21.25 -26.62
N ALA A 59 -9.35 -22.40 -26.47
CA ALA A 59 -10.80 -22.48 -26.50
C ALA A 59 -11.44 -21.64 -25.37
N LEU A 60 -10.91 -21.72 -24.15
CA LEU A 60 -11.32 -20.84 -23.05
C LEU A 60 -11.07 -19.36 -23.38
N ARG A 61 -9.93 -19.01 -23.98
CA ARG A 61 -9.63 -17.62 -24.34
C ARG A 61 -10.63 -17.07 -25.35
N ALA A 62 -10.98 -17.86 -26.37
CA ALA A 62 -12.01 -17.51 -27.33
C ALA A 62 -13.39 -17.35 -26.67
N PHE A 63 -13.73 -18.24 -25.73
CA PHE A 63 -14.96 -18.12 -24.95
C PHE A 63 -14.98 -16.84 -24.11
N ALA A 64 -13.90 -16.53 -23.38
CA ALA A 64 -13.81 -15.32 -22.58
C ALA A 64 -13.93 -14.04 -23.41
N ALA A 65 -13.39 -14.04 -24.64
CA ALA A 65 -13.44 -12.90 -25.54
C ALA A 65 -14.86 -12.58 -26.06
N SER A 66 -15.76 -13.57 -26.12
CA SER A 66 -17.15 -13.39 -26.55
C SER A 66 -18.13 -13.09 -25.41
N HIS A 67 -17.65 -13.04 -24.17
CA HIS A 67 -18.49 -12.93 -22.96
C HIS A 67 -18.03 -11.77 -22.05
N THR A 68 -18.30 -10.54 -22.50
CA THR A 68 -17.79 -9.29 -21.91
C THR A 68 -18.83 -8.49 -21.13
N SER A 69 -20.08 -8.96 -21.06
CA SER A 69 -21.20 -8.29 -20.37
C SER A 69 -20.95 -8.07 -18.87
N LYS A 70 -20.22 -9.00 -18.23
CA LYS A 70 -19.81 -8.95 -16.83
C LYS A 70 -18.34 -9.36 -16.68
N PRO A 71 -17.66 -8.93 -15.59
CA PRO A 71 -16.33 -9.44 -15.27
C PRO A 71 -16.35 -10.97 -15.18
N PHE A 72 -15.39 -11.61 -15.85
CA PHE A 72 -15.35 -13.06 -16.00
C PHE A 72 -14.02 -13.63 -15.52
N ILE A 73 -14.09 -14.60 -14.60
CA ILE A 73 -12.97 -15.45 -14.17
C ILE A 73 -13.10 -16.78 -14.90
N GLY A 74 -12.32 -16.94 -15.96
CA GLY A 74 -12.25 -18.18 -16.73
C GLY A 74 -10.89 -18.83 -16.57
N ILE A 75 -10.82 -20.00 -15.96
CA ILE A 75 -9.55 -20.72 -15.75
C ILE A 75 -9.73 -22.23 -15.91
N ASN A 76 -8.65 -22.90 -16.27
CA ASN A 76 -8.53 -24.35 -16.28
C ASN A 76 -7.64 -24.82 -15.11
N MET A 77 -8.04 -25.93 -14.49
CA MET A 77 -7.23 -26.70 -13.55
C MET A 77 -6.26 -27.63 -14.30
N GLY A 78 -5.28 -28.18 -13.58
CA GLY A 78 -4.23 -29.02 -14.14
C GLY A 78 -2.98 -28.21 -14.53
N ALA A 79 -1.89 -28.92 -14.81
CA ALA A 79 -0.64 -28.28 -15.23
C ALA A 79 -0.81 -27.65 -16.63
N GLU A 80 -1.51 -28.37 -17.51
CA GLU A 80 -1.94 -27.97 -18.84
C GLU A 80 -2.78 -26.68 -18.79
N GLY A 81 -3.52 -26.46 -17.69
CA GLY A 81 -4.37 -25.30 -17.49
C GLY A 81 -3.64 -24.00 -17.07
N GLN A 82 -2.34 -24.05 -16.79
CA GLN A 82 -1.60 -22.89 -16.25
C GLN A 82 -1.67 -21.66 -17.16
N LEU A 83 -1.63 -21.84 -18.48
CA LEU A 83 -1.74 -20.73 -19.43
C LEU A 83 -3.04 -19.93 -19.24
N SER A 84 -4.17 -20.59 -18.96
CA SER A 84 -5.43 -19.88 -18.69
C SER A 84 -5.36 -18.98 -17.47
N ARG A 85 -4.60 -19.36 -16.43
CA ARG A 85 -4.40 -18.56 -15.22
C ARG A 85 -3.54 -17.34 -15.51
N VAL A 86 -2.53 -17.48 -16.36
CA VAL A 86 -1.68 -16.39 -16.84
C VAL A 86 -2.51 -15.38 -17.64
N LEU A 87 -3.35 -15.86 -18.55
CA LEU A 87 -4.12 -15.00 -19.48
C LEU A 87 -5.41 -14.43 -18.87
N ASN A 88 -5.88 -14.95 -17.74
CA ASN A 88 -7.06 -14.42 -17.05
C ASN A 88 -6.74 -13.06 -16.42
N THR A 89 -7.52 -12.04 -16.77
CA THR A 89 -7.29 -10.65 -16.35
C THR A 89 -8.13 -10.23 -15.13
N THR A 90 -9.12 -11.04 -14.74
CA THR A 90 -10.09 -10.69 -13.70
C THR A 90 -9.91 -11.59 -12.49
N PHE A 91 -9.47 -11.04 -11.34
CA PHE A 91 -9.41 -11.73 -10.05
C PHE A 91 -8.81 -13.16 -10.10
N THR A 92 -7.70 -13.36 -10.83
CA THR A 92 -7.04 -14.67 -10.93
C THR A 92 -6.71 -15.21 -9.53
N PRO A 93 -7.20 -16.41 -9.14
CA PRO A 93 -6.84 -17.01 -7.87
C PRO A 93 -5.40 -17.52 -7.92
N VAL A 94 -4.59 -17.08 -6.96
CA VAL A 94 -3.14 -17.32 -6.86
C VAL A 94 -2.77 -18.10 -5.60
N SER A 95 -1.60 -18.76 -5.61
CA SER A 95 -0.98 -19.36 -4.44
C SER A 95 0.12 -18.47 -3.86
N HIS A 96 0.66 -18.83 -2.69
CA HIS A 96 1.84 -18.20 -2.12
C HIS A 96 2.73 -19.27 -1.46
N PRO A 97 4.07 -19.20 -1.58
CA PRO A 97 4.97 -20.22 -1.02
C PRO A 97 4.87 -20.43 0.50
N LEU A 98 4.40 -19.41 1.24
CA LEU A 98 4.17 -19.52 2.69
C LEU A 98 2.83 -20.18 3.06
N LEU A 99 1.95 -20.44 2.09
CA LEU A 99 0.71 -21.17 2.37
C LEU A 99 1.01 -22.68 2.39
N PRO A 100 0.44 -23.43 3.35
CA PRO A 100 0.78 -24.84 3.56
C PRO A 100 0.35 -25.74 2.40
N THR A 101 -0.69 -25.35 1.66
CA THR A 101 -1.22 -26.09 0.52
C THR A 101 -1.62 -25.13 -0.60
N ARG A 102 -1.56 -25.62 -1.85
CA ARG A 102 -2.23 -24.96 -2.97
C ARG A 102 -3.71 -25.33 -2.95
N ALA A 103 -4.58 -24.39 -3.26
CA ALA A 103 -6.03 -24.60 -3.24
C ALA A 103 -6.53 -25.46 -4.41
N ALA A 104 -5.78 -25.51 -5.53
CA ALA A 104 -6.12 -26.34 -6.68
C ALA A 104 -4.85 -26.77 -7.47
N PRO A 105 -4.90 -27.91 -8.20
CA PRO A 105 -3.82 -28.32 -9.10
C PRO A 105 -3.51 -27.24 -10.15
N GLY A 106 -2.23 -27.03 -10.43
CA GLY A 106 -1.75 -26.03 -11.39
C GLY A 106 -1.85 -24.58 -10.92
N GLN A 107 -2.23 -24.30 -9.67
CA GLN A 107 -2.25 -22.93 -9.15
C GLN A 107 -0.84 -22.33 -9.12
N MET A 108 -0.74 -21.08 -9.57
CA MET A 108 0.51 -20.30 -9.72
C MET A 108 0.57 -19.17 -8.70
N SER A 109 1.77 -18.78 -8.29
CA SER A 109 1.96 -17.58 -7.49
C SER A 109 1.84 -16.31 -8.34
N VAL A 110 1.72 -15.15 -7.70
CA VAL A 110 1.77 -13.84 -8.37
C VAL A 110 3.08 -13.67 -9.15
N GLN A 111 4.20 -14.12 -8.58
CA GLN A 111 5.51 -14.04 -9.20
C GLN A 111 5.60 -14.89 -10.47
N ASP A 112 5.09 -16.12 -10.43
CA ASP A 112 5.07 -17.01 -11.59
C ASP A 112 4.22 -16.42 -12.72
N ILE A 113 3.04 -15.88 -12.38
CA ILE A 113 2.12 -15.28 -13.38
C ILE A 113 2.76 -14.07 -14.05
N HIS A 114 3.38 -13.15 -13.30
CA HIS A 114 4.03 -11.99 -13.92
C HIS A 114 5.23 -12.38 -14.77
N THR A 115 5.99 -13.39 -14.33
CA THR A 115 7.12 -13.92 -15.10
C THR A 115 6.62 -14.52 -16.43
N ALA A 116 5.55 -15.32 -16.39
CA ALA A 116 4.93 -15.89 -17.59
C ALA A 116 4.32 -14.81 -18.51
N LEU A 117 3.65 -13.80 -17.94
CA LEU A 117 3.14 -12.65 -18.70
C LEU A 117 4.28 -11.90 -19.41
N HIS A 118 5.42 -11.74 -18.75
CA HIS A 118 6.58 -11.09 -19.34
C HIS A 118 7.18 -11.92 -20.49
N LEU A 119 7.39 -13.22 -20.28
CA LEU A 119 7.92 -14.13 -21.30
C LEU A 119 6.99 -14.24 -22.51
N ASN A 120 5.68 -14.02 -22.31
CA ASN A 120 4.67 -13.99 -23.38
C ASN A 120 4.42 -12.59 -23.97
N GLY A 121 5.24 -11.59 -23.64
CA GLY A 121 5.12 -10.22 -24.18
C GLY A 121 3.90 -9.42 -23.69
N GLN A 122 3.13 -9.93 -22.74
CA GLN A 122 1.93 -9.26 -22.19
C GLN A 122 2.24 -8.31 -21.04
N LEU A 123 3.43 -8.45 -20.45
CA LEU A 123 3.98 -7.52 -19.46
C LEU A 123 5.35 -7.04 -19.95
N PRO A 124 5.41 -6.04 -20.85
CA PRO A 124 6.68 -5.51 -21.32
C PRO A 124 7.47 -4.88 -20.18
N ALA A 125 8.80 -5.00 -20.25
CA ALA A 125 9.69 -4.31 -19.32
C ALA A 125 9.52 -2.80 -19.44
N GLN A 126 9.67 -2.10 -18.31
CA GLN A 126 9.63 -0.64 -18.25
C GLN A 126 10.85 -0.16 -17.50
N LYS A 127 11.31 1.05 -17.85
CA LYS A 127 12.43 1.73 -17.22
C LYS A 127 11.93 2.74 -16.22
N PHE A 128 12.48 2.65 -15.03
CA PHE A 128 12.27 3.59 -13.94
C PHE A 128 13.56 4.33 -13.65
N TYR A 129 13.47 5.59 -13.23
CA TYR A 129 14.63 6.46 -13.04
C TYR A 129 14.60 7.18 -11.70
N LEU A 130 15.79 7.46 -11.15
CA LEU A 130 15.99 8.53 -10.18
C LEU A 130 16.70 9.69 -10.88
N PHE A 131 16.04 10.85 -10.92
CA PHE A 131 16.62 12.11 -11.41
C PHE A 131 17.07 13.00 -10.24
N GLY A 132 18.25 13.60 -10.34
CA GLY A 132 18.80 14.55 -9.37
C GLY A 132 20.32 14.48 -9.29
N SER A 133 20.94 15.25 -8.40
CA SER A 133 22.38 15.21 -8.14
C SER A 133 22.72 15.81 -6.75
N PRO A 134 23.65 15.22 -5.99
CA PRO A 134 24.34 13.94 -6.22
C PRO A 134 23.47 12.74 -5.78
N ILE A 135 23.48 11.67 -6.57
CA ILE A 135 22.67 10.46 -6.37
C ILE A 135 23.41 9.15 -6.69
N ALA A 136 24.69 9.18 -7.05
CA ALA A 136 25.50 7.98 -7.32
C ALA A 136 25.42 6.90 -6.22
N HIS A 137 25.29 7.31 -4.95
CA HIS A 137 25.15 6.41 -3.80
C HIS A 137 23.71 6.31 -3.27
N SER A 138 22.71 6.68 -4.08
CA SER A 138 21.32 6.52 -3.73
C SER A 138 20.95 5.04 -3.65
N MET A 139 20.16 4.71 -2.64
CA MET A 139 19.71 3.34 -2.40
C MET A 139 18.34 3.04 -3.02
N SER A 140 17.73 4.02 -3.70
CA SER A 140 16.42 3.87 -4.37
C SER A 140 16.44 2.77 -5.46
N PRO A 141 17.49 2.64 -6.31
CA PRO A 141 17.55 1.53 -7.27
C PRO A 141 17.49 0.16 -6.60
N HIS A 142 18.20 0.00 -5.48
CA HIS A 142 18.18 -1.25 -4.74
C HIS A 142 16.80 -1.55 -4.17
N LEU A 143 16.14 -0.54 -3.59
CA LEU A 143 14.79 -0.65 -3.04
C LEU A 143 13.78 -1.10 -4.09
N HIS A 144 13.68 -0.38 -5.21
CA HIS A 144 12.68 -0.65 -6.25
C HIS A 144 12.95 -1.93 -7.04
N ASN A 145 14.22 -2.19 -7.41
CA ASN A 145 14.56 -3.44 -8.11
C ASN A 145 14.27 -4.68 -7.26
N THR A 146 14.44 -4.59 -5.93
CA THR A 146 14.03 -5.68 -5.02
C THR A 146 12.52 -5.89 -5.02
N GLY A 147 11.74 -4.81 -5.04
CA GLY A 147 10.30 -4.89 -5.18
C GLY A 147 9.89 -5.56 -6.49
N PHE A 148 10.49 -5.14 -7.61
CA PHE A 148 10.21 -5.72 -8.93
C PHE A 148 10.54 -7.22 -8.97
N GLU A 149 11.74 -7.59 -8.51
CA GLU A 149 12.20 -8.98 -8.40
C GLU A 149 11.23 -9.82 -7.56
N LYS A 150 10.82 -9.33 -6.38
CA LYS A 150 9.96 -10.07 -5.46
C LYS A 150 8.56 -10.34 -6.00
N LEU A 151 8.06 -9.47 -6.88
CA LEU A 151 6.76 -9.66 -7.54
C LEU A 151 6.89 -10.27 -8.94
N GLY A 152 8.08 -10.63 -9.42
CA GLY A 152 8.28 -11.15 -10.79
C GLY A 152 8.00 -10.11 -11.88
N LEU A 153 8.10 -8.82 -11.55
CA LEU A 153 7.93 -7.74 -12.52
C LEU A 153 9.24 -7.52 -13.29
N PRO A 154 9.20 -7.36 -14.63
CA PRO A 154 10.39 -7.28 -15.47
C PRO A 154 11.03 -5.90 -15.53
N HIS A 155 10.59 -4.98 -14.69
CA HIS A 155 11.02 -3.59 -14.72
C HIS A 155 12.43 -3.42 -14.15
N LYS A 156 13.10 -2.34 -14.56
CA LYS A 156 14.41 -1.96 -14.05
C LYS A 156 14.42 -0.51 -13.61
N TYR A 157 15.03 -0.27 -12.46
CA TYR A 157 15.22 1.04 -11.88
C TYR A 157 16.69 1.47 -12.01
N HIS A 158 16.91 2.66 -12.58
CA HIS A 158 18.22 3.21 -12.92
C HIS A 158 18.48 4.56 -12.24
N ILE A 159 19.76 4.90 -12.08
CA ILE A 159 20.19 6.25 -11.74
C ILE A 159 20.35 7.04 -13.03
N PHE A 160 19.85 8.27 -13.04
CA PHE A 160 20.14 9.27 -14.05
C PHE A 160 20.57 10.55 -13.32
N GLU A 161 21.88 10.68 -13.08
CA GLU A 161 22.43 11.80 -12.33
C GLU A 161 22.53 13.05 -13.19
N THR A 162 21.89 14.12 -12.76
CA THR A 162 21.93 15.42 -13.43
C THR A 162 21.52 16.55 -12.47
N PRO A 163 22.23 17.69 -12.46
CA PRO A 163 21.87 18.83 -11.63
C PRO A 163 20.75 19.69 -12.22
N THR A 164 20.41 19.52 -13.50
CA THR A 164 19.39 20.32 -14.21
C THR A 164 18.50 19.43 -15.10
N ILE A 165 17.36 19.95 -15.54
CA ILE A 165 16.53 19.28 -16.55
C ILE A 165 17.22 19.37 -17.92
N THR A 166 17.73 18.25 -18.42
CA THR A 166 18.37 18.17 -19.74
C THR A 166 17.40 17.64 -20.81
N ASP A 167 17.80 17.68 -22.08
CA ASP A 167 17.00 17.12 -23.16
C ASP A 167 16.90 15.59 -23.08
N GLU A 168 17.89 14.92 -22.50
CA GLU A 168 17.85 13.48 -22.22
C GLU A 168 16.81 13.15 -21.14
N VAL A 169 16.65 14.00 -20.11
CA VAL A 169 15.56 13.84 -19.12
C VAL A 169 14.20 13.98 -19.82
N LYS A 170 14.03 15.00 -20.67
CA LYS A 170 12.79 15.21 -21.44
C LYS A 170 12.49 14.02 -22.35
N ALA A 171 13.50 13.48 -23.03
CA ALA A 171 13.37 12.30 -23.88
C ALA A 171 13.01 11.05 -23.05
N ALA A 172 13.68 10.83 -21.92
CA ALA A 172 13.47 9.68 -21.06
C ALA A 172 12.05 9.61 -20.50
N ILE A 173 11.49 10.73 -20.02
CA ILE A 173 10.12 10.75 -19.46
C ILE A 173 9.02 10.61 -20.51
N ARG A 174 9.35 10.80 -21.80
CA ARG A 174 8.42 10.64 -22.93
C ARG A 174 8.66 9.34 -23.71
N ALA A 175 9.65 8.53 -23.32
CA ALA A 175 9.94 7.26 -23.97
C ALA A 175 8.78 6.25 -23.81
N PRO A 176 8.49 5.40 -24.81
CA PRO A 176 7.40 4.41 -24.74
C PRO A 176 7.55 3.40 -23.59
N ASP A 177 8.79 3.12 -23.16
CA ASP A 177 9.13 2.20 -22.09
C ASP A 177 9.29 2.91 -20.72
N PHE A 178 9.00 4.20 -20.62
CA PHE A 178 9.02 4.92 -19.35
C PHE A 178 7.94 4.38 -18.39
N GLY A 179 8.37 3.85 -17.25
CA GLY A 179 7.50 3.31 -16.20
C GLY A 179 7.18 4.32 -15.10
N GLY A 180 8.02 5.35 -14.94
CA GLY A 180 7.93 6.34 -13.86
C GLY A 180 9.30 6.78 -13.37
N ALA A 181 9.34 7.81 -12.53
CA ALA A 181 10.58 8.28 -11.94
C ALA A 181 10.41 8.84 -10.54
N SER A 182 11.38 8.61 -9.67
CA SER A 182 11.58 9.46 -8.50
C SER A 182 12.41 10.67 -8.89
N VAL A 183 12.15 11.79 -8.23
CA VAL A 183 12.86 13.06 -8.43
C VAL A 183 13.37 13.54 -7.08
N THR A 184 14.66 13.84 -7.00
CA THR A 184 15.29 14.37 -5.80
C THR A 184 15.96 15.72 -6.08
N ILE A 185 16.65 16.26 -5.08
CA ILE A 185 17.39 17.52 -5.17
C ILE A 185 18.32 17.48 -6.39
N PRO A 186 18.42 18.59 -7.16
CA PRO A 186 17.69 19.85 -7.01
C PRO A 186 16.36 19.92 -7.79
N LEU A 187 15.97 18.86 -8.50
CA LEU A 187 14.99 18.90 -9.61
C LEU A 187 13.51 18.86 -9.21
N LYS A 188 13.18 18.78 -7.91
CA LYS A 188 11.78 18.59 -7.46
C LYS A 188 10.82 19.71 -7.89
N LEU A 189 11.34 20.90 -8.15
CA LEU A 189 10.58 22.04 -8.65
C LEU A 189 10.65 22.09 -10.18
N ASP A 190 11.85 21.97 -10.74
CA ASP A 190 12.13 22.11 -12.17
C ASP A 190 11.48 21.02 -13.04
N ILE A 191 11.11 19.88 -12.45
CA ILE A 191 10.38 18.84 -13.18
C ILE A 191 8.91 19.22 -13.44
N ILE A 192 8.30 20.07 -12.60
CA ILE A 192 6.87 20.37 -12.61
C ILE A 192 6.39 20.89 -13.98
N PRO A 193 7.09 21.84 -14.65
CA PRO A 193 6.67 22.34 -15.97
C PRO A 193 6.62 21.28 -17.08
N LEU A 194 7.26 20.12 -16.90
CA LEU A 194 7.24 19.04 -17.89
C LEU A 194 6.06 18.07 -17.73
N LEU A 195 5.27 18.23 -16.66
CA LEU A 195 4.19 17.32 -16.29
C LEU A 195 2.85 17.85 -16.80
N ASP A 196 2.00 16.92 -17.23
CA ASP A 196 0.66 17.25 -17.73
C ASP A 196 -0.28 17.64 -16.57
N GLU A 197 -0.14 16.95 -15.43
CA GLU A 197 -0.98 17.14 -14.24
C GLU A 197 -0.15 16.96 -12.97
N VAL A 198 -0.54 17.64 -11.89
CA VAL A 198 0.07 17.50 -10.56
C VAL A 198 -1.02 17.30 -9.51
N SER A 199 -0.77 16.41 -8.55
CA SER A 199 -1.72 16.14 -7.47
C SER A 199 -1.99 17.39 -6.62
N PRO A 200 -3.18 17.53 -6.00
CA PRO A 200 -3.51 18.68 -5.15
C PRO A 200 -2.46 18.92 -4.06
N GLU A 201 -1.96 17.84 -3.46
CA GLU A 201 -0.95 17.91 -2.40
C GLU A 201 0.40 18.38 -2.94
N ALA A 202 0.86 17.86 -4.09
CA ALA A 202 2.11 18.29 -4.68
C ALA A 202 2.05 19.74 -5.19
N LYS A 203 0.88 20.20 -5.66
CA LYS A 203 0.64 21.61 -5.99
C LYS A 203 0.72 22.51 -4.76
N ALA A 204 0.08 22.11 -3.65
CA ALA A 204 0.14 22.86 -2.39
C ALA A 204 1.57 22.90 -1.83
N ILE A 205 2.30 21.78 -1.88
CA ILE A 205 3.70 21.69 -1.45
C ILE A 205 4.61 22.53 -2.36
N GLY A 206 4.30 22.62 -3.65
CA GLY A 206 5.16 23.24 -4.66
C GLY A 206 6.39 22.38 -4.99
N ALA A 207 6.28 21.05 -4.88
CA ALA A 207 7.39 20.13 -5.19
C ALA A 207 6.86 18.74 -5.57
N VAL A 208 7.44 18.14 -6.61
CA VAL A 208 7.16 16.77 -7.07
C VAL A 208 8.38 15.89 -6.82
N ASN A 209 8.19 14.75 -6.16
CA ASN A 209 9.23 13.72 -6.01
C ASN A 209 8.92 12.44 -6.80
N THR A 210 7.75 12.36 -7.44
CA THR A 210 7.24 11.15 -8.10
C THR A 210 6.52 11.50 -9.40
N VAL A 211 7.01 10.97 -10.52
CA VAL A 211 6.40 11.07 -11.85
C VAL A 211 5.77 9.73 -12.21
N ILE A 212 4.51 9.76 -12.65
CA ILE A 212 3.69 8.58 -12.95
C ILE A 212 3.13 8.72 -14.37
N PRO A 213 3.50 7.85 -15.32
CA PRO A 213 2.86 7.80 -16.63
C PRO A 213 1.45 7.20 -16.51
N ARG A 214 0.44 7.91 -17.04
CA ARG A 214 -0.94 7.44 -17.11
C ARG A 214 -1.41 7.38 -18.54
N LYS A 215 -1.98 6.24 -18.94
CA LYS A 215 -2.60 6.08 -20.25
C LYS A 215 -3.94 6.80 -20.29
N ARG A 216 -4.11 7.69 -21.28
CA ARG A 216 -5.38 8.33 -21.61
C ARG A 216 -6.25 7.39 -22.44
N ALA A 217 -7.54 7.73 -22.57
CA ALA A 217 -8.52 6.95 -23.32
C ALA A 217 -8.16 6.85 -24.82
N ASP A 218 -7.49 7.87 -25.37
CA ASP A 218 -6.99 7.93 -26.75
C ASP A 218 -5.69 7.11 -26.98
N GLY A 219 -5.18 6.43 -25.95
CA GLY A 219 -3.95 5.63 -26.01
C GLY A 219 -2.65 6.43 -25.76
N SER A 220 -2.71 7.76 -25.72
CA SER A 220 -1.57 8.62 -25.39
C SER A 220 -1.15 8.47 -23.92
N THR A 221 0.08 8.88 -23.60
CA THR A 221 0.59 8.88 -22.23
C THR A 221 0.63 10.31 -21.69
N SER A 222 -0.04 10.53 -20.55
CA SER A 222 0.06 11.73 -19.72
C SER A 222 1.06 11.52 -18.58
N LEU A 223 1.73 12.57 -18.13
CA LEU A 223 2.62 12.53 -16.97
C LEU A 223 1.96 13.21 -15.77
N PHE A 224 1.73 12.43 -14.71
CA PHE A 224 1.17 12.91 -13.46
C PHE A 224 2.25 13.02 -12.38
N GLY A 225 2.40 14.20 -11.78
CA GLY A 225 3.30 14.48 -10.68
C GLY A 225 2.64 14.35 -9.31
N THR A 226 3.31 13.74 -8.36
CA THR A 226 2.89 13.74 -6.95
C THR A 226 4.08 13.81 -6.00
N ASN A 227 3.77 13.91 -4.70
CA ASN A 227 4.76 13.97 -3.64
C ASN A 227 4.47 12.88 -2.59
N THR A 228 5.40 11.94 -2.42
CA THR A 228 5.30 10.85 -1.45
C THR A 228 6.10 11.11 -0.17
N ASP A 229 6.94 12.15 -0.14
CA ASP A 229 7.69 12.53 1.06
C ASP A 229 6.74 12.95 2.18
N TRP A 230 5.76 13.81 1.88
CA TRP A 230 4.82 14.28 2.90
C TRP A 230 4.01 13.12 3.50
N ARG A 231 3.63 12.13 2.69
CA ARG A 231 2.90 10.93 3.15
C ARG A 231 3.75 10.11 4.11
N ALA A 232 5.01 9.88 3.76
CA ALA A 232 5.96 9.16 4.62
C ALA A 232 6.18 9.89 5.94
N ILE A 233 6.42 11.21 5.91
CA ILE A 233 6.60 12.03 7.11
C ILE A 233 5.35 11.96 7.99
N HIS A 234 4.17 12.17 7.39
CA HIS A 234 2.88 12.14 8.08
C HIS A 234 2.65 10.79 8.77
N ASP A 235 2.74 9.69 8.03
CA ASP A 235 2.40 8.37 8.57
C ASP A 235 3.43 7.91 9.59
N LEU A 236 4.72 8.16 9.38
CA LEU A 236 5.75 7.80 10.35
C LEU A 236 5.68 8.66 11.62
N ALA A 237 5.38 9.96 11.51
CA ALA A 237 5.15 10.80 12.68
C ALA A 237 3.90 10.31 13.44
N ARG A 238 2.76 10.15 12.76
CA ARG A 238 1.50 9.69 13.38
C ARG A 238 1.65 8.34 14.07
N ASN A 239 2.30 7.38 13.42
CA ASN A 239 2.40 6.01 13.94
C ASN A 239 3.39 5.88 15.12
N ASN A 240 4.28 6.86 15.31
CA ASN A 240 5.27 6.87 16.40
C ASN A 240 4.96 7.91 17.48
N LEU A 241 3.94 8.75 17.28
CA LEU A 241 3.46 9.68 18.28
C LEU A 241 2.57 8.95 19.29
N VAL A 242 2.98 8.94 20.56
CA VAL A 242 2.29 8.20 21.63
C VAL A 242 1.05 8.92 22.13
N VAL A 243 1.07 10.26 22.11
CA VAL A 243 -0.01 11.13 22.57
C VAL A 243 -0.81 11.63 21.37
N GLY A 244 -2.14 11.68 21.50
CA GLY A 244 -3.00 12.24 20.46
C GLY A 244 -2.71 13.72 20.20
N ILE A 245 -3.03 14.19 18.99
CA ILE A 245 -2.87 15.58 18.59
C ILE A 245 -4.00 16.41 19.21
N THR A 246 -3.63 17.49 19.89
CA THR A 246 -4.51 18.48 20.52
C THR A 246 -4.21 19.89 19.99
N ASP A 247 -5.01 20.88 20.39
CA ASP A 247 -4.81 22.27 19.97
C ASP A 247 -3.53 22.90 20.55
N GLU A 248 -3.01 22.34 21.64
CA GLU A 248 -1.74 22.71 22.29
C GLU A 248 -0.53 22.01 21.66
N THR A 249 -0.76 21.03 20.79
CA THR A 249 0.32 20.31 20.11
C THR A 249 1.07 21.27 19.19
N THR A 250 2.40 21.31 19.33
CA THR A 250 3.27 22.12 18.49
C THR A 250 4.29 21.24 17.78
N ALA A 251 4.70 21.66 16.59
CA ALA A 251 5.71 20.97 15.80
C ALA A 251 6.86 21.90 15.45
N LEU A 252 8.02 21.35 15.09
CA LEU A 252 9.18 22.08 14.61
C LEU A 252 9.68 21.47 13.29
N VAL A 253 9.88 22.30 12.29
CA VAL A 253 10.60 21.95 11.05
C VAL A 253 11.95 22.64 11.04
N LEU A 254 13.01 21.86 10.81
CA LEU A 254 14.37 22.36 10.64
C LEU A 254 14.74 22.36 9.15
N GLY A 255 15.12 23.51 8.61
CA GLY A 255 15.51 23.73 7.21
C GLY A 255 14.45 24.44 6.38
N ALA A 256 14.84 24.93 5.20
CA ALA A 256 13.95 25.67 4.29
C ALA A 256 13.95 25.15 2.83
N GLY A 257 14.39 23.91 2.58
CA GLY A 257 14.45 23.31 1.25
C GLY A 257 13.14 22.65 0.78
N GLY A 258 13.17 21.99 -0.38
CA GLY A 258 12.00 21.27 -0.93
C GLY A 258 11.44 20.18 0.01
N THR A 259 12.31 19.54 0.80
CA THR A 259 11.88 18.59 1.84
C THR A 259 11.15 19.28 3.01
N ALA A 260 11.56 20.50 3.38
CA ALA A 260 10.88 21.26 4.43
C ALA A 260 9.45 21.65 4.01
N ARG A 261 9.21 21.95 2.72
CA ARG A 261 7.86 22.15 2.17
C ARG A 261 6.96 20.92 2.39
N ALA A 262 7.47 19.72 2.11
CA ALA A 262 6.74 18.47 2.34
C ALA A 262 6.51 18.20 3.84
N ALA A 263 7.47 18.55 4.70
CA ALA A 263 7.34 18.44 6.16
C ALA A 263 6.27 19.37 6.73
N LEU A 264 6.24 20.64 6.31
CA LEU A 264 5.23 21.61 6.69
C LEU A 264 3.82 21.12 6.30
N TYR A 265 3.67 20.63 5.07
CA TYR A 265 2.41 20.04 4.61
C TYR A 265 2.01 18.81 5.41
N ALA A 266 2.95 17.90 5.69
CA ALA A 266 2.69 16.70 6.49
C ALA A 266 2.21 17.05 7.91
N ILE A 267 2.86 18.01 8.57
CA ILE A 267 2.49 18.47 9.91
C ILE A 267 1.11 19.14 9.91
N HIS A 268 0.84 19.99 8.92
CA HIS A 268 -0.48 20.59 8.77
C HIS A 268 -1.57 19.53 8.53
N ALA A 269 -1.28 18.52 7.70
CA ALA A 269 -2.19 17.40 7.44
C ALA A 269 -2.42 16.50 8.66
N LEU A 270 -1.49 16.45 9.61
CA LEU A 270 -1.68 15.82 10.92
C LEU A 270 -2.69 16.58 11.80
N GLY A 271 -3.03 17.82 11.47
CA GLY A 271 -3.92 18.69 12.25
C GLY A 271 -3.19 19.57 13.27
N ILE A 272 -1.86 19.68 13.20
CA ILE A 272 -1.08 20.52 14.10
C ILE A 272 -1.15 21.98 13.65
N LYS A 273 -1.73 22.83 14.50
CA LYS A 273 -2.04 24.25 14.18
C LYS A 273 -0.91 25.24 14.46
N THR A 274 0.09 24.85 15.25
CA THR A 274 1.26 25.69 15.56
C THR A 274 2.52 24.98 15.09
N ILE A 275 3.14 25.52 14.03
CA ILE A 275 4.33 24.94 13.41
C ILE A 275 5.49 25.92 13.51
N TYR A 276 6.49 25.61 14.31
CA TYR A 276 7.73 26.36 14.31
C TYR A 276 8.57 26.00 13.10
N LEU A 277 9.22 27.01 12.51
CA LEU A 277 10.13 26.81 11.39
C LEU A 277 11.46 27.48 11.70
N PHE A 278 12.54 26.73 11.63
CA PHE A 278 13.88 27.26 11.85
C PHE A 278 14.78 26.95 10.65
N ASN A 279 15.51 27.96 10.20
CA ASN A 279 16.55 27.83 9.19
C ASN A 279 17.70 28.80 9.52
N ARG A 280 18.93 28.46 9.12
CA ARG A 280 20.13 29.28 9.40
C ARG A 280 19.94 30.76 9.04
N THR A 281 19.27 31.02 7.92
CA THR A 281 18.89 32.36 7.50
C THR A 281 17.39 32.55 7.75
N ARG A 282 17.01 33.46 8.66
CA ARG A 282 15.61 33.76 9.01
C ARG A 282 14.79 34.15 7.78
N ALA A 283 15.34 34.96 6.88
CA ALA A 283 14.65 35.40 5.66
C ALA A 283 14.19 34.21 4.79
N ALA A 284 14.97 33.12 4.73
CA ALA A 284 14.57 31.92 3.99
C ALA A 284 13.47 31.13 4.72
N ALA A 285 13.46 31.11 6.05
CA ALA A 285 12.33 30.54 6.81
C ALA A 285 11.06 31.38 6.63
N GLN A 286 11.16 32.70 6.67
CA GLN A 286 10.04 33.61 6.43
C GLN A 286 9.47 33.41 5.03
N ALA A 287 10.30 33.47 3.99
CA ALA A 287 9.86 33.26 2.61
C ALA A 287 9.18 31.90 2.41
N LEU A 288 9.64 30.85 3.10
CA LEU A 288 8.98 29.55 3.07
C LEU A 288 7.62 29.58 3.81
N ALA A 289 7.56 30.18 4.99
CA ALA A 289 6.32 30.34 5.75
C ALA A 289 5.24 31.11 4.96
N ASP A 290 5.64 32.16 4.24
CA ASP A 290 4.75 32.98 3.43
C ASP A 290 4.09 32.20 2.28
N THR A 291 4.68 31.07 1.86
CA THR A 291 4.04 30.18 0.87
C THR A 291 2.89 29.34 1.44
N PHE A 292 2.70 29.33 2.76
CA PHE A 292 1.67 28.56 3.45
C PHE A 292 0.93 29.40 4.52
N PRO A 293 0.22 30.47 4.14
CA PRO A 293 -0.34 31.46 5.08
C PRO A 293 -1.36 30.85 6.06
N THR A 294 -1.98 29.73 5.73
CA THR A 294 -2.99 29.07 6.56
C THR A 294 -2.44 28.02 7.52
N PHE A 295 -1.14 27.69 7.47
CA PHE A 295 -0.57 26.56 8.21
C PHE A 295 -0.16 26.90 9.65
N GLY A 296 -0.31 28.15 10.10
CA GLY A 296 0.09 28.57 11.44
C GLY A 296 1.60 28.46 11.69
N ILE A 297 2.40 28.78 10.67
CA ILE A 297 3.86 28.70 10.72
C ILE A 297 4.45 29.93 11.42
N ILE A 298 5.36 29.69 12.36
CA ILE A 298 6.06 30.72 13.12
C ILE A 298 7.57 30.56 12.88
N PRO A 299 8.19 31.41 12.04
CA PRO A 299 9.65 31.45 11.89
C PRO A 299 10.34 31.81 13.21
N LEU A 300 11.32 31.01 13.62
CA LEU A 300 12.07 31.20 14.86
C LEU A 300 13.42 31.90 14.61
N ASP A 301 13.82 32.78 15.55
CA ASP A 301 15.17 33.36 15.61
C ASP A 301 16.19 32.40 16.23
N SER A 302 15.75 31.57 17.17
CA SER A 302 16.61 30.65 17.90
C SER A 302 15.86 29.37 18.27
N LEU A 303 16.62 28.31 18.56
CA LEU A 303 16.09 27.04 19.07
C LEU A 303 16.11 26.96 20.61
N ALA A 304 16.42 28.06 21.30
CA ALA A 304 16.56 28.09 22.76
C ALA A 304 15.20 28.18 23.49
N SER A 305 14.22 28.84 22.88
CA SER A 305 12.88 29.04 23.41
C SER A 305 11.82 28.91 22.32
N PHE A 306 10.59 28.57 22.74
CA PHE A 306 9.44 28.41 21.85
C PHE A 306 8.32 29.36 22.29
N PRO A 307 7.71 30.12 21.37
CA PRO A 307 6.70 31.13 21.71
C PRO A 307 5.47 30.61 22.49
N LYS A 308 5.07 29.35 22.29
CA LYS A 308 3.92 28.75 23.00
C LYS A 308 4.37 27.59 23.90
N ALA A 309 4.36 26.38 23.36
CA ALA A 309 4.86 25.17 24.02
C ALA A 309 6.06 24.60 23.26
N ALA A 310 6.80 23.71 23.91
CA ALA A 310 7.86 22.94 23.25
C ALA A 310 7.26 21.98 22.20
N PRO A 311 7.97 21.73 21.08
CA PRO A 311 7.49 20.82 20.05
C PRO A 311 7.43 19.38 20.56
N THR A 312 6.39 18.65 20.14
CA THR A 312 6.26 17.21 20.34
C THR A 312 6.46 16.43 19.03
N VAL A 313 6.46 17.12 17.89
CA VAL A 313 6.81 16.59 16.57
C VAL A 313 7.94 17.43 15.98
N ILE A 314 9.08 16.83 15.68
CA ILE A 314 10.21 17.51 15.04
C ILE A 314 10.48 16.85 13.69
N VAL A 315 10.61 17.62 12.62
CA VAL A 315 11.07 17.11 11.32
C VAL A 315 12.36 17.82 10.93
N SER A 316 13.45 17.05 10.85
CA SER A 316 14.76 17.56 10.39
C SER A 316 14.89 17.37 8.88
N ALA A 317 14.87 18.47 8.13
CA ALA A 317 15.08 18.50 6.68
C ALA A 317 16.44 19.13 6.30
N ILE A 318 17.39 19.16 7.24
CA ILE A 318 18.76 19.66 7.05
C ILE A 318 19.68 18.45 6.81
N PRO A 319 20.66 18.51 5.90
CA PRO A 319 21.71 17.49 5.83
C PRO A 319 22.36 17.30 7.21
N ALA A 320 22.68 16.05 7.58
CA ALA A 320 23.24 15.76 8.90
C ALA A 320 24.56 16.52 9.17
N THR A 321 25.39 16.71 8.14
CA THR A 321 26.63 17.51 8.18
C THR A 321 26.38 19.00 8.43
N GLY A 322 25.16 19.48 8.21
CA GLY A 322 24.72 20.84 8.49
C GLY A 322 24.13 21.03 9.89
N THR A 323 24.30 20.07 10.81
CA THR A 323 23.81 20.14 12.19
C THR A 323 24.90 19.72 13.18
N THR A 324 24.88 20.27 14.40
CA THR A 324 25.82 19.93 15.47
C THR A 324 25.16 20.00 16.84
N THR A 325 25.65 19.21 17.81
CA THR A 325 25.27 19.31 19.23
C THR A 325 26.29 20.07 20.07
N GLU A 326 27.38 20.56 19.46
CA GLU A 326 28.44 21.29 20.15
C GLU A 326 28.23 22.80 20.00
N GLN A 327 28.03 23.49 21.12
CA GLN A 327 27.85 24.93 21.14
C GLN A 327 29.18 25.62 20.85
N GLY A 328 29.20 26.60 19.93
CA GLY A 328 30.43 27.32 19.58
C GLY A 328 31.40 26.54 18.70
N SER A 329 30.99 25.39 18.15
CA SER A 329 31.78 24.69 17.12
C SER A 329 31.95 25.59 15.90
N ASN A 330 33.19 25.76 15.42
CA ASN A 330 33.49 26.48 14.17
C ASN A 330 33.00 25.73 12.91
N THR A 331 32.35 24.59 13.08
CA THR A 331 31.65 23.92 11.98
C THR A 331 30.40 24.73 11.62
N ALA A 332 30.21 25.03 10.32
CA ALA A 332 29.15 25.92 9.82
C ALA A 332 27.70 25.39 9.96
N GLY A 333 27.48 24.40 10.83
CA GLY A 333 26.21 23.71 11.05
C GLY A 333 25.30 24.42 12.05
N VAL A 334 24.01 24.13 11.97
CA VAL A 334 23.00 24.57 12.92
C VAL A 334 23.23 23.87 14.27
N TYR A 335 23.45 24.64 15.33
CA TYR A 335 23.49 24.13 16.70
C TYR A 335 22.11 23.67 17.16
N LEU A 336 22.01 22.41 17.59
CA LEU A 336 20.80 21.80 18.11
C LEU A 336 20.90 21.67 19.64
N PRO A 337 20.18 22.50 20.41
CA PRO A 337 20.20 22.39 21.86
C PRO A 337 19.34 21.20 22.35
N ALA A 338 19.69 20.64 23.52
CA ALA A 338 18.87 19.61 24.17
C ALA A 338 17.45 20.13 24.51
N THR A 339 17.26 21.45 24.56
CA THR A 339 15.96 22.09 24.81
C THR A 339 14.90 21.77 23.76
N LEU A 340 15.30 21.31 22.57
CA LEU A 340 14.39 20.79 21.54
C LEU A 340 13.51 19.65 22.07
N PHE A 341 14.03 18.85 23.00
CA PHE A 341 13.40 17.65 23.53
C PHE A 341 12.82 17.86 24.94
N LYS A 342 12.45 19.10 25.29
CA LYS A 342 11.86 19.46 26.60
C LYS A 342 10.49 18.83 26.86
N ALA A 343 9.73 18.51 25.81
CA ALA A 343 8.43 17.87 26.00
C ALA A 343 8.61 16.45 26.60
N PRO A 344 7.71 15.97 27.47
CA PRO A 344 7.85 14.67 28.13
C PRO A 344 7.87 13.47 27.18
N SER A 345 7.28 13.63 25.99
CA SER A 345 7.33 12.65 24.91
C SER A 345 7.17 13.34 23.57
N GLY A 346 7.64 12.69 22.51
CA GLY A 346 7.54 13.23 21.16
C GLY A 346 8.12 12.31 20.11
N VAL A 347 8.04 12.73 18.86
CA VAL A 347 8.64 12.05 17.72
C VAL A 347 9.55 13.01 16.97
N VAL A 348 10.75 12.55 16.62
CA VAL A 348 11.59 13.22 15.63
C VAL A 348 11.66 12.38 14.36
N VAL A 349 11.47 13.04 13.23
CA VAL A 349 11.62 12.48 11.88
C VAL A 349 12.84 13.10 11.24
N GLU A 350 13.90 12.32 11.08
CA GLU A 350 15.10 12.74 10.37
C GLU A 350 14.99 12.36 8.90
N MET A 351 15.22 13.32 7.99
CA MET A 351 15.22 13.07 6.56
C MET A 351 16.59 12.62 6.06
N ALA A 352 17.67 12.98 6.75
CA ALA A 352 19.02 12.50 6.44
C ALA A 352 19.20 11.04 6.87
N TYR A 353 19.73 10.20 5.98
CA TYR A 353 19.98 8.78 6.27
C TYR A 353 21.49 8.43 6.37
N LYS A 354 22.35 9.44 6.26
CA LYS A 354 23.81 9.32 6.42
C LYS A 354 24.32 10.47 7.30
N PRO A 355 24.98 10.19 8.45
CA PRO A 355 25.13 8.87 9.08
C PRO A 355 23.78 8.27 9.55
N ALA A 356 23.78 7.02 9.98
CA ALA A 356 22.56 6.34 10.46
C ALA A 356 21.98 6.95 11.75
N VAL A 357 22.85 7.52 12.59
CA VAL A 357 22.48 8.29 13.78
C VAL A 357 23.02 9.71 13.58
N THR A 358 22.13 10.65 13.28
CA THR A 358 22.46 12.06 13.09
C THR A 358 22.47 12.80 14.44
N PRO A 359 23.02 14.03 14.51
CA PRO A 359 23.00 14.83 15.73
C PRO A 359 21.60 14.94 16.39
N VAL A 360 20.55 15.18 15.60
CA VAL A 360 19.18 15.29 16.14
C VAL A 360 18.65 13.95 16.67
N LEU A 361 18.97 12.83 16.01
CA LEU A 361 18.61 11.49 16.48
C LEU A 361 19.39 11.11 17.74
N GLY A 362 20.65 11.53 17.83
CA GLY A 362 21.49 11.33 19.02
C GLY A 362 20.97 12.08 20.23
N LEU A 363 20.42 13.29 20.05
CA LEU A 363 19.73 14.01 21.11
C LEU A 363 18.41 13.32 21.50
N ALA A 364 17.62 12.91 20.52
CA ALA A 364 16.34 12.22 20.78
C ALA A 364 16.55 10.93 21.57
N ALA A 365 17.58 10.15 21.27
CA ALA A 365 17.91 8.91 21.98
C ALA A 365 18.25 9.13 23.47
N LYS A 366 18.68 10.35 23.85
CA LYS A 366 18.96 10.72 25.25
C LYS A 366 17.72 11.26 25.98
N ALA A 367 16.67 11.62 25.26
CA ALA A 367 15.45 12.17 25.83
C ALA A 367 14.43 11.04 26.07
N SER A 368 14.12 10.77 27.34
CA SER A 368 13.10 9.77 27.69
C SER A 368 11.75 10.14 27.08
N GLY A 369 11.01 9.14 26.59
CA GLY A 369 9.70 9.33 25.95
C GLY A 369 9.75 9.79 24.49
N TRP A 370 10.94 10.00 23.91
CA TRP A 370 11.07 10.38 22.51
C TRP A 370 11.38 9.20 21.59
N VAL A 371 10.73 9.20 20.42
CA VAL A 371 10.95 8.21 19.36
C VAL A 371 11.68 8.85 18.19
N GLY A 372 12.82 8.28 17.80
CA GLY A 372 13.57 8.69 16.62
C GLY A 372 13.23 7.86 15.38
N VAL A 373 12.60 8.49 14.39
CA VAL A 373 12.41 7.93 13.05
C VAL A 373 13.62 8.30 12.20
N ARG A 374 14.34 7.28 11.70
CA ARG A 374 15.58 7.47 10.95
C ARG A 374 15.28 7.77 9.48
N GLY A 375 16.20 8.45 8.79
CA GLY A 375 16.06 8.74 7.36
C GLY A 375 15.92 7.51 6.47
N VAL A 376 16.47 6.36 6.87
CA VAL A 376 16.26 5.09 6.14
C VAL A 376 14.79 4.63 6.17
N ASP A 377 14.10 4.85 7.29
CA ASP A 377 12.70 4.49 7.45
C ASP A 377 11.82 5.39 6.57
N ILE A 378 12.15 6.69 6.49
CA ILE A 378 11.51 7.63 5.56
C ILE A 378 11.76 7.25 4.10
N LEU A 379 13.01 6.96 3.72
CA LEU A 379 13.38 6.58 2.36
C LEU A 379 12.59 5.33 1.91
N CYS A 380 12.47 4.34 2.79
CA CYS A 380 11.68 3.14 2.53
C CYS A 380 10.19 3.50 2.36
N GLU A 381 9.61 4.24 3.30
CA GLU A 381 8.17 4.51 3.32
C GLU A 381 7.72 5.34 2.09
N GLN A 382 8.46 6.40 1.74
CA GLN A 382 8.15 7.19 0.53
C GLN A 382 8.31 6.35 -0.75
N GLY A 383 9.28 5.43 -0.77
CA GLY A 383 9.55 4.54 -1.90
C GLY A 383 8.50 3.44 -2.05
N PHE A 384 7.89 3.00 -0.95
CA PHE A 384 6.74 2.10 -1.00
C PHE A 384 5.54 2.78 -1.67
N TYR A 385 5.25 4.04 -1.32
CA TYR A 385 4.18 4.79 -1.98
C TYR A 385 4.43 4.98 -3.47
N GLN A 386 5.67 5.27 -3.87
CA GLN A 386 6.07 5.33 -5.28
C GLN A 386 5.84 3.99 -5.99
N TYR A 387 6.33 2.91 -5.40
CA TYR A 387 6.18 1.57 -5.95
C TYR A 387 4.71 1.19 -6.14
N GLU A 388 3.86 1.47 -5.14
CA GLU A 388 2.42 1.20 -5.21
C GLU A 388 1.75 2.03 -6.32
N ALA A 389 2.13 3.30 -6.45
CA ALA A 389 1.56 4.20 -7.45
C ALA A 389 1.94 3.80 -8.89
N TRP A 390 3.15 3.30 -9.11
CA TRP A 390 3.58 2.86 -10.44
C TRP A 390 3.04 1.49 -10.84
N THR A 391 3.05 0.54 -9.91
CA THR A 391 2.72 -0.86 -10.22
C THR A 391 1.24 -1.19 -10.03
N GLY A 392 0.50 -0.34 -9.32
CA GLY A 392 -0.86 -0.64 -8.85
C GLY A 392 -0.91 -1.82 -7.88
N ARG A 393 0.23 -2.20 -7.28
CA ARG A 393 0.38 -3.37 -6.40
C ARG A 393 0.95 -2.95 -5.08
N LYS A 394 0.51 -3.61 -4.00
CA LYS A 394 1.10 -3.40 -2.68
C LYS A 394 2.59 -3.72 -2.68
N ALA A 395 3.38 -2.81 -2.13
CA ALA A 395 4.82 -2.99 -2.03
C ALA A 395 5.12 -4.18 -1.11
N PRO A 396 6.03 -5.10 -1.49
CA PRO A 396 6.52 -6.15 -0.58
C PRO A 396 7.47 -5.55 0.46
N ARG A 397 6.92 -4.71 1.36
CA ARG A 397 7.64 -3.80 2.27
C ARG A 397 8.73 -4.51 3.07
N ALA A 398 8.45 -5.69 3.62
CA ALA A 398 9.43 -6.46 4.41
C ALA A 398 10.66 -6.86 3.58
N ALA A 399 10.45 -7.38 2.36
CA ALA A 399 11.55 -7.77 1.47
C ALA A 399 12.36 -6.57 0.99
N MET A 400 11.66 -5.49 0.62
CA MET A 400 12.30 -4.24 0.19
C MET A 400 13.12 -3.60 1.32
N LYS A 401 12.60 -3.59 2.57
CA LYS A 401 13.28 -3.01 3.75
C LYS A 401 14.48 -3.85 4.20
N ALA A 402 14.34 -5.17 4.28
CA ALA A 402 15.40 -6.04 4.79
C ALA A 402 16.69 -5.95 3.95
N LYS A 403 16.58 -6.10 2.62
CA LYS A 403 17.72 -6.03 1.70
C LYS A 403 18.39 -4.65 1.75
N HIS A 404 17.58 -3.60 1.89
CA HIS A 404 18.04 -2.21 2.02
C HIS A 404 18.89 -1.98 3.27
N ILE A 405 18.45 -2.49 4.43
CA ILE A 405 19.21 -2.40 5.69
C ILE A 405 20.50 -3.20 5.60
N THR A 406 20.48 -4.43 5.06
CA THR A 406 21.68 -5.26 4.90
C THR A 406 22.76 -4.56 4.06
N ARG A 407 22.39 -3.88 2.97
CA ARG A 407 23.35 -3.18 2.12
C ARG A 407 23.90 -1.89 2.74
N LEU A 408 23.09 -1.17 3.52
CA LEU A 408 23.57 -0.02 4.29
C LEU A 408 24.63 -0.42 5.33
N LEU A 409 24.44 -1.57 5.97
CA LEU A 409 25.42 -2.14 6.91
C LEU A 409 26.68 -2.64 6.20
N ALA A 410 26.54 -3.31 5.04
CA ALA A 410 27.68 -3.79 4.25
C ALA A 410 28.52 -2.67 3.61
N GLY A 411 27.94 -1.50 3.35
CA GLY A 411 28.69 -0.33 2.85
C GLY A 411 29.61 0.32 3.89
N ASN A 412 29.50 -0.07 5.17
CA ASN A 412 30.30 0.44 6.28
C ASN A 412 31.40 -0.54 6.74
N GLN A 413 31.58 -1.67 6.06
CA GLN A 413 32.57 -2.68 6.44
C GLN A 413 33.33 -3.20 5.22
N SER A 414 34.66 -3.12 5.27
CA SER A 414 35.53 -4.02 4.51
C SER A 414 35.15 -5.47 4.82
N LEU A 415 35.11 -6.32 3.80
CA LEU A 415 34.51 -7.67 3.80
C LEU A 415 35.20 -8.74 4.67
N GLU A 416 35.84 -8.38 5.77
CA GLU A 416 36.36 -9.32 6.74
C GLU A 416 36.01 -8.82 8.15
N SER A 417 35.36 -9.68 8.96
CA SER A 417 34.96 -9.51 10.37
C SER A 417 33.53 -9.02 10.69
N VAL A 418 32.49 -9.76 10.30
CA VAL A 418 31.32 -9.95 11.18
C VAL A 418 30.84 -11.39 11.12
N SER A 419 31.49 -12.25 11.90
CA SER A 419 30.99 -13.59 12.25
C SER A 419 31.05 -13.82 13.76
N SER A 420 30.76 -12.82 14.59
CA SER A 420 30.67 -13.02 16.06
C SER A 420 30.16 -11.79 16.80
N SER A 421 28.86 -11.50 16.75
CA SER A 421 28.14 -10.77 17.81
C SER A 421 26.68 -10.49 17.42
N TRP A 422 25.89 -11.56 17.33
CA TRP A 422 24.44 -11.45 17.50
C TRP A 422 24.11 -11.96 18.90
N PRO A 423 23.38 -11.22 19.75
CA PRO A 423 22.81 -11.79 20.96
C PRO A 423 21.83 -12.89 20.55
N HIS A 424 22.15 -14.15 20.89
CA HIS A 424 21.22 -15.27 20.82
C HIS A 424 20.17 -15.12 21.92
N SER A 425 19.17 -14.26 21.69
CA SER A 425 17.88 -14.31 22.40
C SER A 425 16.88 -13.37 21.71
N MET A 426 16.01 -13.93 20.87
CA MET A 426 14.71 -13.30 20.63
C MET A 426 13.85 -13.53 21.89
N PRO A 427 13.16 -12.52 22.43
CA PRO A 427 12.15 -12.76 23.45
C PRO A 427 10.99 -13.55 22.84
N ASP A 428 10.68 -14.68 23.48
CA ASP A 428 9.58 -15.60 23.17
C ASP A 428 8.24 -14.85 23.29
N LEU A 429 7.62 -14.50 22.15
CA LEU A 429 6.30 -13.87 22.08
C LEU A 429 5.21 -14.92 22.32
N LYS A 430 5.12 -15.43 23.55
CA LYS A 430 3.99 -16.23 24.03
C LYS A 430 2.99 -15.34 24.78
N SER A 431 1.98 -14.87 24.05
CA SER A 431 0.55 -14.86 24.46
C SER A 431 -0.24 -13.84 23.61
N PRO A 432 -1.29 -14.25 22.89
CA PRO A 432 -2.27 -13.30 22.38
C PRO A 432 -3.15 -12.85 23.55
N ARG A 433 -3.17 -11.54 23.85
CA ARG A 433 -4.21 -10.95 24.69
C ARG A 433 -5.57 -11.17 24.01
N LYS A 434 -6.46 -11.91 24.67
CA LYS A 434 -7.82 -12.18 24.23
C LYS A 434 -8.62 -10.88 24.18
N PHE A 435 -9.02 -10.44 22.98
CA PHE A 435 -10.23 -9.64 22.81
C PHE A 435 -11.31 -10.58 22.25
N SER A 436 -12.26 -10.95 23.09
CA SER A 436 -13.42 -11.75 22.69
C SER A 436 -14.54 -10.81 22.23
N VAL A 437 -14.70 -10.65 20.92
CA VAL A 437 -16.00 -10.23 20.36
C VAL A 437 -16.78 -11.51 20.04
N SER A 438 -17.99 -11.61 20.58
CA SER A 438 -18.87 -12.75 20.36
C SER A 438 -19.21 -12.89 18.87
N PHE A 439 -18.76 -13.97 18.24
CA PHE A 439 -19.08 -14.29 16.84
C PHE A 439 -20.61 -14.40 16.61
N ALA A 440 -21.38 -14.69 17.66
CA ALA A 440 -22.84 -14.75 17.59
C ALA A 440 -23.51 -13.39 17.29
N GLU A 441 -22.87 -12.26 17.64
CA GLU A 441 -23.38 -10.92 17.32
C GLU A 441 -23.13 -10.52 15.85
N VAL A 442 -22.02 -10.99 15.27
CA VAL A 442 -21.70 -10.78 13.85
C VAL A 442 -22.69 -11.54 12.97
N THR A 443 -22.98 -12.80 13.31
CA THR A 443 -23.92 -13.63 12.55
C THR A 443 -25.38 -13.15 12.68
N ARG A 444 -25.80 -12.63 13.85
CA ARG A 444 -27.17 -12.09 14.02
C ARG A 444 -27.41 -10.79 13.24
N LYS A 445 -26.41 -9.91 13.08
CA LYS A 445 -26.58 -8.61 12.40
C LYS A 445 -26.52 -8.72 10.87
N VAL A 446 -25.77 -9.68 10.31
CA VAL A 446 -25.74 -9.94 8.86
C VAL A 446 -27.07 -10.52 8.35
N MET A 447 -27.86 -11.17 9.21
CA MET A 447 -29.14 -11.78 8.84
C MET A 447 -30.31 -10.80 8.62
N ILE A 448 -30.18 -9.51 8.95
CA ILE A 448 -31.32 -8.56 8.91
C ILE A 448 -31.51 -7.89 7.53
N GLN A 449 -30.66 -8.15 6.52
CA GLN A 449 -30.70 -7.41 5.24
C GLN A 449 -30.93 -8.23 3.95
N THR A 450 -31.37 -9.50 4.03
CA THR A 450 -31.72 -10.26 2.80
C THR A 450 -33.11 -10.87 2.87
N SER A 451 -34.06 -10.28 2.14
CA SER A 451 -35.47 -10.70 2.06
C SER A 451 -35.73 -11.97 1.24
N ARG A 452 -34.73 -12.84 1.04
CA ARG A 452 -34.82 -13.99 0.12
C ARG A 452 -34.33 -15.34 0.68
N ILE A 453 -34.08 -15.44 1.99
CA ILE A 453 -33.67 -16.72 2.62
C ILE A 453 -34.90 -17.33 3.31
N THR A 454 -35.38 -18.48 2.83
CA THR A 454 -36.63 -19.10 3.29
C THR A 454 -36.47 -20.19 4.38
N SER A 455 -35.28 -20.78 4.57
CA SER A 455 -34.97 -21.64 5.72
C SER A 455 -33.48 -21.97 5.84
N ILE A 456 -32.97 -22.24 7.05
CA ILE A 456 -31.59 -22.69 7.32
C ILE A 456 -31.63 -24.11 7.88
N GLY A 457 -30.83 -25.03 7.32
CA GLY A 457 -30.60 -26.36 7.88
C GLY A 457 -29.17 -26.51 8.39
N GLY A 458 -28.99 -26.66 9.71
CA GLY A 458 -27.83 -27.22 10.40
C GLY A 458 -26.44 -26.57 10.22
N VAL A 459 -25.78 -26.24 11.35
CA VAL A 459 -24.37 -25.83 11.38
C VAL A 459 -23.51 -27.05 11.75
N LEU A 460 -22.60 -27.47 10.86
CA LEU A 460 -21.58 -28.49 11.16
C LEU A 460 -20.24 -27.81 11.43
N THR A 461 -19.74 -27.93 12.66
CA THR A 461 -18.41 -27.45 13.07
C THR A 461 -17.38 -28.58 12.95
N HIS A 462 -16.31 -28.41 12.17
CA HIS A 462 -15.15 -29.29 12.21
C HIS A 462 -13.95 -28.58 12.85
N ARG A 463 -13.53 -29.10 14.02
CA ARG A 463 -12.29 -28.95 14.83
C ARG A 463 -11.63 -27.54 14.97
N PRO A 464 -10.96 -27.28 16.12
CA PRO A 464 -10.28 -26.00 16.36
C PRO A 464 -9.04 -25.86 15.45
N GLY A 465 -8.99 -24.82 14.63
CA GLY A 465 -7.81 -24.49 13.78
C GLY A 465 -8.09 -24.34 12.28
N ALA A 466 -9.29 -24.68 11.80
CA ALA A 466 -9.70 -24.47 10.41
C ALA A 466 -10.59 -23.21 10.24
N SER A 467 -10.60 -22.63 9.04
CA SER A 467 -11.52 -21.55 8.67
C SER A 467 -12.96 -21.95 8.98
N ARG A 468 -13.71 -21.08 9.68
CA ARG A 468 -15.12 -21.33 9.99
C ARG A 468 -15.98 -21.07 8.75
N THR A 469 -16.41 -22.14 8.09
CA THR A 469 -17.36 -22.10 6.97
C THR A 469 -18.79 -22.22 7.49
N ALA A 470 -19.67 -21.26 7.18
CA ALA A 470 -21.11 -21.39 7.38
C ALA A 470 -21.77 -21.85 6.08
N TYR A 471 -22.73 -22.77 6.17
CA TYR A 471 -23.49 -23.29 5.04
C TYR A 471 -24.92 -22.72 5.08
N ALA A 472 -25.46 -22.35 3.92
CA ALA A 472 -26.87 -22.03 3.74
C ALA A 472 -27.40 -22.75 2.49
N PHE A 473 -28.61 -23.30 2.57
CA PHE A 473 -29.29 -23.97 1.46
C PHE A 473 -30.44 -23.08 0.96
N ILE A 474 -30.51 -22.85 -0.34
CA ILE A 474 -31.67 -22.23 -0.98
C ILE A 474 -32.50 -23.36 -1.59
N ARG A 475 -33.78 -23.47 -1.19
CA ARG A 475 -34.71 -24.45 -1.73
C ARG A 475 -35.63 -23.73 -2.72
N ASP A 476 -35.47 -24.01 -4.00
CA ASP A 476 -36.48 -23.73 -5.04
C ASP A 476 -37.10 -25.08 -5.45
N ASN A 477 -38.36 -25.08 -5.88
CA ASN A 477 -39.20 -26.26 -6.15
C ASN A 477 -38.72 -27.17 -7.32
N SER A 478 -37.45 -27.05 -7.71
CA SER A 478 -36.79 -27.79 -8.78
C SER A 478 -35.41 -28.33 -8.35
N GLN A 479 -35.35 -29.33 -7.47
CA GLN A 479 -34.20 -30.24 -7.24
C GLN A 479 -32.76 -29.64 -7.22
N LEU A 480 -32.57 -28.34 -6.95
CA LEU A 480 -31.28 -27.64 -6.95
C LEU A 480 -30.88 -27.33 -5.50
N ARG A 481 -29.72 -27.84 -5.08
CA ARG A 481 -29.11 -27.48 -3.79
C ARG A 481 -27.93 -26.53 -4.06
N MET A 482 -28.06 -25.27 -3.66
CA MET A 482 -26.95 -24.30 -3.72
C MET A 482 -26.11 -24.35 -2.45
N ARG A 483 -24.78 -24.30 -2.59
CA ARG A 483 -23.82 -24.20 -1.49
C ARG A 483 -23.29 -22.76 -1.44
N VAL A 484 -23.51 -22.07 -0.32
CA VAL A 484 -22.95 -20.73 -0.09
C VAL A 484 -21.73 -20.85 0.82
N GLU A 485 -20.59 -20.27 0.43
CA GLU A 485 -19.36 -20.25 1.21
C GLU A 485 -18.96 -18.81 1.55
N LEU A 486 -18.84 -18.51 2.85
CA LEU A 486 -18.45 -17.19 3.34
C LEU A 486 -16.92 -17.12 3.49
N LEU A 487 -16.26 -16.30 2.66
CA LEU A 487 -14.83 -16.02 2.79
C LEU A 487 -14.65 -14.56 3.26
N PRO A 488 -14.12 -14.31 4.47
CA PRO A 488 -13.72 -12.96 4.84
C PRO A 488 -12.50 -12.56 4.01
N LEU A 489 -12.66 -11.55 3.16
CA LEU A 489 -11.52 -10.80 2.64
C LEU A 489 -11.11 -9.82 3.74
N ASP A 490 -9.89 -10.00 4.24
CA ASP A 490 -9.15 -9.18 5.19
C ASP A 490 -9.12 -9.68 6.65
N CYS A 491 -8.17 -10.59 6.91
CA CYS A 491 -7.68 -10.92 8.26
C CYS A 491 -6.14 -11.03 8.25
N THR A 492 -5.44 -10.08 7.62
CA THR A 492 -3.97 -10.01 7.72
C THR A 492 -3.50 -8.57 7.91
N SER A 493 -4.09 -7.87 8.86
CA SER A 493 -3.38 -6.87 9.66
C SER A 493 -4.10 -6.78 11.01
N GLY A 494 -3.35 -6.95 12.10
CA GLY A 494 -3.90 -6.70 13.43
C GLY A 494 -4.04 -5.20 13.62
N TYR A 495 -5.04 -4.56 13.01
CA TYR A 495 -5.52 -3.22 13.34
C TYR A 495 -6.90 -3.02 12.70
N ILE A 496 -7.96 -3.22 13.49
CA ILE A 496 -9.28 -2.66 13.18
C ILE A 496 -9.19 -1.19 13.61
N GLY A 497 -9.12 -0.27 12.64
CA GLY A 497 -9.17 1.16 12.91
C GLY A 497 -10.43 1.51 13.69
N GLY A 498 -10.29 2.39 14.70
CA GLY A 498 -11.39 2.80 15.57
C GLY A 498 -12.58 3.33 14.76
N GLY A 499 -13.75 2.70 14.94
CA GLY A 499 -14.99 3.12 14.31
C GLY A 499 -15.49 4.44 14.87
N PHE A 500 -15.99 5.31 14.00
CA PHE A 500 -16.80 6.47 14.40
C PHE A 500 -18.13 5.98 14.99
N ARG A 501 -18.54 6.57 16.12
CA ARG A 501 -19.85 6.34 16.75
C ARG A 501 -20.79 7.48 16.39
N GLU A 502 -21.85 7.18 15.65
CA GLU A 502 -22.97 8.11 15.46
C GLU A 502 -24.16 7.68 16.32
N PRO A 503 -24.74 8.58 17.14
CA PRO A 503 -26.00 8.32 17.82
C PRO A 503 -27.19 8.51 16.87
N LEU A 504 -28.11 7.54 16.84
CA LEU A 504 -29.40 7.63 16.15
C LEU A 504 -30.52 7.87 17.17
N TYR A 505 -31.32 8.93 16.94
CA TYR A 505 -32.50 9.27 17.73
C TYR A 505 -33.78 9.05 16.90
N ALA A 506 -34.86 8.58 17.53
CA ALA A 506 -36.17 8.52 16.90
C ALA A 506 -36.80 9.92 16.76
N PRO A 507 -37.54 10.21 15.68
CA PRO A 507 -37.99 11.58 15.38
C PRO A 507 -39.03 12.17 16.35
N GLN A 508 -39.56 11.42 17.33
CA GLN A 508 -40.67 11.89 18.17
C GLN A 508 -40.58 11.60 19.67
N THR A 509 -39.53 10.97 20.20
CA THR A 509 -39.45 10.66 21.65
C THR A 509 -38.10 10.90 22.31
N GLY A 510 -37.08 11.40 21.59
CA GLY A 510 -35.77 11.74 22.18
C GLY A 510 -35.00 10.57 22.83
N THR A 511 -35.49 9.34 22.72
CA THR A 511 -34.85 8.17 23.33
C THR A 511 -33.75 7.61 22.43
N LYS A 512 -32.54 7.39 22.97
CA LYS A 512 -31.39 6.81 22.26
C LYS A 512 -31.69 5.34 21.92
N LEU A 513 -31.86 5.00 20.64
CA LEU A 513 -32.33 3.66 20.22
C LEU A 513 -31.21 2.65 19.96
N SER A 514 -30.00 3.06 19.54
CA SER A 514 -28.78 2.22 19.52
C SER A 514 -27.56 3.01 19.02
N GLU A 515 -26.35 2.49 19.29
CA GLU A 515 -25.09 2.98 18.70
C GLU A 515 -24.79 2.24 17.39
N ARG A 516 -24.60 3.00 16.31
CA ARG A 516 -24.16 2.45 15.02
C ARG A 516 -22.64 2.55 14.94
N VAL A 517 -21.96 1.41 14.81
CA VAL A 517 -20.54 1.33 14.49
C VAL A 517 -20.44 0.97 13.01
N VAL A 518 -19.95 1.89 12.19
CA VAL A 518 -19.76 1.66 10.75
C VAL A 518 -18.35 1.12 10.54
N PHE A 519 -18.24 -0.12 10.03
CA PHE A 519 -16.97 -0.68 9.55
C PHE A 519 -16.93 -0.58 8.02
N GLN A 520 -15.87 0.02 7.46
CA GLN A 520 -15.56 -0.06 6.04
C GLN A 520 -14.83 -1.38 5.76
N SER A 521 -15.55 -2.49 5.56
CA SER A 521 -14.96 -3.72 5.00
C SER A 521 -15.79 -4.17 3.80
N ARG A 522 -15.10 -4.41 2.66
CA ARG A 522 -15.70 -4.96 1.44
C ARG A 522 -15.63 -6.49 1.53
N CYS A 523 -16.76 -7.17 1.69
CA CYS A 523 -16.81 -8.63 1.67
C CYS A 523 -17.28 -9.15 0.29
N VAL A 524 -16.66 -10.23 -0.18
CA VAL A 524 -17.11 -10.96 -1.39
C VAL A 524 -17.76 -12.27 -0.94
N PHE A 525 -18.95 -12.55 -1.46
CA PHE A 525 -19.68 -13.79 -1.16
C PHE A 525 -19.45 -14.79 -2.29
N VAL A 526 -19.05 -16.02 -1.97
CA VAL A 526 -18.90 -17.10 -2.95
C VAL A 526 -20.16 -17.96 -2.93
N VAL A 527 -20.84 -18.06 -4.06
CA VAL A 527 -21.96 -18.98 -4.24
C VAL A 527 -21.54 -20.06 -5.24
N SER A 528 -21.55 -21.30 -4.80
CA SER A 528 -21.26 -22.49 -5.61
C SER A 528 -22.59 -23.16 -5.98
N ILE A 529 -22.80 -23.34 -7.29
CA ILE A 529 -23.96 -24.07 -7.82
C ILE A 529 -23.51 -25.51 -8.12
N ASP A 530 -23.72 -26.41 -7.17
CA ASP A 530 -23.42 -27.83 -7.36
C ASP A 530 -24.67 -28.60 -7.81
N ARG A 531 -24.52 -29.60 -8.68
CA ARG A 531 -25.53 -30.66 -8.85
C ARG A 531 -25.44 -31.54 -7.62
N ALA A 532 -26.58 -31.86 -6.99
CA ALA A 532 -26.61 -32.85 -5.92
C ALA A 532 -26.09 -34.18 -6.49
N VAL A 533 -24.93 -34.63 -6.02
CA VAL A 533 -24.55 -36.05 -6.11
C VAL A 533 -25.27 -36.73 -4.96
N ASP A 534 -25.96 -37.82 -5.27
CA ASP A 534 -26.69 -38.63 -4.30
C ASP A 534 -25.72 -39.05 -3.16
N PRO A 535 -26.10 -39.04 -1.87
CA PRO A 535 -25.19 -39.36 -0.76
C PRO A 535 -24.75 -40.84 -0.69
N GLY A 536 -24.76 -41.57 -1.79
CA GLY A 536 -24.56 -43.03 -1.86
C GLY A 536 -23.61 -43.52 -2.95
N SER A 537 -22.63 -42.72 -3.40
CA SER A 537 -21.56 -43.17 -4.31
C SER A 537 -20.21 -42.56 -3.98
#